data_AF-A0A7X3VEZ2-F1
#
_entry.id   AF-A0A7X3VEZ2-F1
#
_cell.length_a   1.000
_cell.length_b   1.000
_cell.length_c   1.000
_cell.angle_alpha   90.00
_cell.angle_beta   90.00
_cell.angle_gamma   90.00
#
_symmetry.space_group_name_H-M   'P 1'
#
loop_
_entity.id
_entity.type
_entity.pdbx_description
1 polymer ?
#
loop_
_entity_poly.entity_id
_entity_poly.type
_entity_poly.pdbx_seq_one_letter_code
_entity_poly.pdbx_strand_id
1 'polypeptide(L)'
;MRRSAGSFIRETMTRLSLLEMGGVGLLIGLSIGFLIYLVGVQIGHGWVIGAYLAVAAVVLSAVRILKSPSYRWNQENLRKGAYAEIRVGQIIEEVITDEQCAVAHGVIRPEEEGDLDHLVATPTGIWVVETKYRPVPQDKFSRVLRHIEESIDWVREWAPIGT
;
A
#
# COMPACT_ATOMS: atom_id res chain seq x y z
N MET A 1 -12.48 1.56 1.29
CA MET A 1 -11.34 0.62 1.31
C MET A 1 -10.09 1.24 1.95
N ARG A 2 -10.03 1.32 3.30
CA ARG A 2 -8.79 1.58 4.05
C ARG A 2 -8.08 0.25 4.31
N ARG A 3 -7.14 -0.07 3.42
CA ARG A 3 -6.22 -1.20 3.58
C ARG A 3 -5.09 -0.81 4.53
N SER A 4 -4.53 -1.77 5.26
CA SER A 4 -3.30 -1.57 6.02
C SER A 4 -2.21 -0.95 5.16
N ALA A 5 -1.35 -0.12 5.74
CA ALA A 5 -0.26 0.48 4.99
C ALA A 5 0.59 -0.61 4.31
N GLY A 6 0.90 -1.71 5.02
CA GLY A 6 1.60 -2.87 4.49
C GLY A 6 0.90 -3.54 3.30
N SER A 7 -0.38 -3.89 3.43
CA SER A 7 -1.15 -4.56 2.35
C SER A 7 -1.36 -3.65 1.14
N PHE A 8 -1.63 -2.36 1.38
CA PHE A 8 -1.72 -1.35 0.34
C PHE A 8 -0.40 -1.19 -0.42
N ILE A 9 0.74 -1.17 0.28
CA ILE A 9 2.06 -1.06 -0.35
C ILE A 9 2.37 -2.30 -1.17
N ARG A 10 2.09 -3.50 -0.65
CA ARG A 10 2.37 -4.74 -1.37
C ARG A 10 1.57 -4.82 -2.66
N GLU A 11 0.28 -4.48 -2.62
CA GLU A 11 -0.56 -4.43 -3.82
C GLU A 11 -0.17 -3.28 -4.75
N THR A 12 0.14 -2.10 -4.21
CA THR A 12 0.55 -0.93 -5.00
C THR A 12 1.89 -1.17 -5.69
N MET A 13 2.89 -1.75 -5.00
CA MET A 13 4.17 -2.12 -5.61
C MET A 13 4.00 -3.20 -6.67
N THR A 14 3.14 -4.20 -6.43
CA THR A 14 2.86 -5.23 -7.42
C THR A 14 2.18 -4.63 -8.66
N ARG A 15 1.19 -3.75 -8.47
CA ARG A 15 0.52 -3.02 -9.56
C ARG A 15 1.47 -2.09 -10.31
N LEU A 16 2.36 -1.39 -9.61
CA LEU A 16 3.39 -0.56 -10.24
C LEU A 16 4.35 -1.38 -11.07
N SER A 17 4.87 -2.47 -10.52
CA SER A 17 5.79 -3.36 -11.22
C SER A 17 5.12 -3.96 -12.46
N LEU A 18 3.85 -4.34 -12.34
CA LEU A 18 3.03 -4.81 -13.48
C LEU A 18 2.78 -3.72 -14.50
N LEU A 19 2.59 -2.47 -14.09
CA LEU A 19 2.32 -1.33 -14.96
C LEU A 19 3.60 -0.84 -15.66
N GLU A 20 4.74 -0.88 -14.99
CA GLU A 20 6.06 -0.62 -15.57
C GLU A 20 6.43 -1.71 -16.58
N MET A 21 6.31 -2.99 -16.20
CA MET A 21 6.57 -4.11 -17.12
C MET A 21 5.58 -4.15 -18.28
N GLY A 22 4.30 -3.93 -18.02
CA GLY A 22 3.24 -3.87 -19.03
C GLY A 22 3.42 -2.69 -19.98
N GLY A 23 3.79 -1.51 -19.47
CA GLY A 23 4.08 -0.33 -20.28
C GLY A 23 5.29 -0.52 -21.20
N VAL A 24 6.36 -1.13 -20.69
CA VAL A 24 7.54 -1.50 -21.50
C VAL A 24 7.17 -2.54 -22.55
N GLY A 25 6.43 -3.58 -22.19
CA GLY A 25 5.96 -4.60 -23.13
C GLY A 25 5.05 -4.03 -24.22
N LEU A 26 4.17 -3.08 -23.87
CA LEU A 26 3.26 -2.40 -24.80
C LEU A 26 4.03 -1.49 -25.77
N LEU A 27 5.05 -0.76 -25.29
CA LEU A 27 5.94 0.02 -26.15
C LEU A 27 6.73 -0.86 -27.14
N ILE A 28 7.27 -1.98 -26.66
CA ILE A 28 7.99 -2.94 -27.52
C ILE A 28 7.04 -3.53 -28.55
N GLY A 29 5.87 -4.00 -28.14
CA GLY A 29 4.86 -4.58 -29.02
C GLY A 29 4.37 -3.60 -30.08
N LEU A 30 4.10 -2.35 -29.70
CA LEU A 30 3.71 -1.29 -30.64
C LEU A 30 4.84 -0.92 -31.61
N SER A 31 6.08 -0.91 -31.15
CA SER A 31 7.23 -0.59 -32.00
C SER A 31 7.49 -1.71 -33.03
N ILE A 32 7.38 -2.97 -32.62
CA ILE A 32 7.48 -4.14 -33.51
C ILE A 32 6.30 -4.16 -34.50
N GLY A 33 5.07 -3.96 -34.03
CA GLY A 33 3.88 -3.91 -34.86
C GLY A 33 3.92 -2.78 -35.90
N PHE A 34 4.42 -1.61 -35.51
CA PHE A 34 4.63 -0.48 -36.41
C PHE A 34 5.68 -0.78 -37.50
N LEU A 35 6.79 -1.43 -37.13
CA LEU A 35 7.81 -1.89 -38.08
C LEU A 35 7.26 -2.90 -39.09
N ILE A 36 6.51 -3.91 -38.63
CA ILE A 36 5.86 -4.91 -39.50
C ILE A 36 4.85 -4.24 -40.44
N TYR A 37 4.08 -3.28 -39.94
CA TYR A 37 3.08 -2.56 -40.71
C TYR A 37 3.69 -1.65 -41.79
N LEU A 38 4.76 -0.91 -41.46
CA LEU A 38 5.48 -0.07 -42.43
C LEU A 38 6.07 -0.89 -43.59
N VAL A 39 6.42 -2.14 -43.35
CA VAL A 39 6.92 -3.06 -44.37
C VAL A 39 5.78 -3.70 -45.18
N GLY A 40 4.57 -3.81 -44.59
CA GLY A 40 3.47 -4.62 -45.15
C GLY A 40 2.29 -3.87 -45.79
N VAL A 41 2.08 -2.56 -45.55
CA VAL A 41 0.78 -1.93 -45.87
C VAL A 41 0.91 -0.55 -46.55
N GLN A 42 0.25 -0.39 -47.71
CA GLN A 42 0.15 0.85 -48.52
C GLN A 42 -0.92 1.86 -48.04
N ILE A 43 -1.20 1.94 -46.74
CA ILE A 43 -2.16 2.94 -46.21
C ILE A 43 -1.41 4.25 -45.93
N GLY A 44 -2.11 5.38 -46.03
CA GLY A 44 -1.55 6.72 -45.82
C GLY A 44 -0.79 6.84 -44.49
N HIS A 45 0.53 7.00 -44.58
CA HIS A 45 1.46 6.83 -43.46
C HIS A 45 1.22 7.82 -42.30
N GLY A 46 0.54 8.95 -42.54
CA GLY A 46 0.29 10.00 -41.56
C GLY A 46 -0.58 9.59 -40.37
N TRP A 47 -1.65 8.82 -40.58
CA TRP A 47 -2.54 8.40 -39.49
C TRP A 47 -1.88 7.42 -38.52
N VAL A 48 -1.00 6.57 -39.04
CA VAL A 48 -0.29 5.55 -38.26
C VAL A 48 0.81 6.18 -37.43
N ILE A 49 1.54 7.15 -37.99
CA ILE A 49 2.50 7.97 -37.25
C ILE A 49 1.78 8.73 -36.12
N GLY A 50 0.61 9.32 -36.41
CA GLY A 50 -0.20 10.02 -35.41
C GLY A 50 -0.63 9.13 -34.24
N ALA A 51 -1.13 7.92 -34.53
CA ALA A 51 -1.51 6.95 -33.51
C ALA A 51 -0.30 6.49 -32.67
N TYR A 52 0.84 6.23 -33.31
CA TYR A 52 2.08 5.86 -32.60
C TYR A 52 2.54 6.97 -31.65
N LEU A 53 2.60 8.21 -32.13
CA LEU A 53 2.98 9.36 -31.32
C LEU A 53 2.02 9.60 -30.17
N ALA A 54 0.71 9.42 -30.38
CA ALA A 54 -0.29 9.54 -29.32
C ALA A 54 -0.07 8.51 -28.20
N VAL A 55 0.17 7.23 -28.56
CA VAL A 55 0.44 6.20 -27.55
C VAL A 55 1.77 6.43 -26.84
N ALA A 56 2.82 6.80 -27.58
CA ALA A 56 4.11 7.15 -27.00
C ALA A 56 3.98 8.32 -25.99
N ALA A 57 3.19 9.35 -26.33
CA ALA A 57 2.92 10.47 -25.44
C ALA A 57 2.18 10.06 -24.16
N VAL A 58 1.19 9.16 -24.26
CA VAL A 58 0.48 8.60 -23.09
C VAL A 58 1.44 7.84 -22.18
N VAL A 59 2.30 6.98 -22.73
CA VAL A 59 3.27 6.21 -21.94
C VAL A 59 4.29 7.12 -21.29
N LEU A 60 4.85 8.09 -22.02
CA LEU A 60 5.80 9.07 -21.46
C LEU A 60 5.17 9.91 -20.34
N SER A 61 3.90 10.30 -20.49
CA SER A 61 3.16 11.03 -19.46
C SER A 61 2.97 10.19 -18.20
N ALA A 62 2.61 8.92 -18.35
CA ALA A 62 2.50 7.98 -17.23
C ALA A 62 3.85 7.80 -16.51
N VAL A 63 4.94 7.57 -17.26
CA VAL A 63 6.30 7.44 -16.70
C VAL A 63 6.70 8.72 -15.96
N ARG A 64 6.38 9.91 -16.48
CA ARG A 64 6.70 11.19 -15.83
C ARG A 64 5.95 11.36 -14.51
N ILE A 65 4.68 10.98 -14.44
CA ILE A 65 3.88 11.02 -13.21
C ILE A 65 4.47 10.04 -12.17
N LEU A 66 4.81 8.82 -12.58
CA LEU A 66 5.40 7.81 -11.70
C LEU A 66 6.79 8.23 -11.18
N LYS A 67 7.58 8.93 -11.99
CA LYS A 67 8.87 9.49 -11.58
C LYS A 67 8.77 10.82 -10.82
N SER A 68 7.57 11.38 -10.68
CA SER A 68 7.41 12.68 -10.02
C SER A 68 7.88 12.62 -8.55
N PRO A 69 8.53 13.69 -8.04
CA PRO A 69 9.02 13.71 -6.66
C PRO A 69 7.91 13.50 -5.63
N SER A 70 6.71 14.03 -5.88
CA SER A 70 5.55 13.86 -5.01
C SER A 70 5.10 12.40 -4.91
N TYR A 71 5.08 11.69 -6.03
CA TYR A 71 4.71 10.29 -6.07
C TYR A 71 5.75 9.40 -5.37
N ARG A 72 7.04 9.63 -5.66
CA ARG A 72 8.14 8.93 -4.98
C ARG A 72 8.16 9.20 -3.48
N TRP A 73 7.96 10.44 -3.07
CA TRP A 73 7.86 10.83 -1.66
C TRP A 73 6.70 10.12 -0.96
N ASN A 74 5.54 10.03 -1.62
CA ASN A 74 4.40 9.31 -1.06
C ASN A 74 4.70 7.81 -0.91
N GLN A 75 5.32 7.17 -1.90
CA GLN A 75 5.74 5.77 -1.80
C GLN A 75 6.77 5.55 -0.68
N GLU A 76 7.77 6.41 -0.58
CA GLU A 76 8.80 6.29 0.45
C GLU A 76 8.22 6.41 1.85
N ASN A 77 7.28 7.34 2.03
CA ASN A 77 6.55 7.52 3.29
C ASN A 77 5.72 6.30 3.65
N LEU A 78 5.02 5.72 2.66
CA LEU A 78 4.29 4.49 2.86
C LEU A 78 5.24 3.35 3.25
N ARG A 79 6.35 3.16 2.53
CA ARG A 79 7.38 2.16 2.86
C ARG A 79 7.92 2.32 4.27
N LYS A 80 8.21 3.55 4.69
CA LYS A 80 8.64 3.86 6.07
C LYS A 80 7.55 3.52 7.10
N GLY A 81 6.29 3.76 6.76
CA GLY A 81 5.12 3.33 7.52
C GLY A 81 5.12 1.83 7.78
N ALA A 82 5.11 1.02 6.72
CA ALA A 82 5.10 -0.44 6.85
C ALA A 82 6.38 -1.00 7.49
N TYR A 83 7.55 -0.38 7.24
CA TYR A 83 8.77 -0.79 7.92
C TYR A 83 8.70 -0.52 9.43
N ALA A 84 8.12 0.61 9.84
CA ALA A 84 7.91 0.91 11.26
C ALA A 84 6.98 -0.11 11.91
N GLU A 85 5.86 -0.45 11.25
CA GLU A 85 4.91 -1.48 11.69
C GLU A 85 5.59 -2.85 11.85
N ILE A 86 6.33 -3.32 10.85
CA ILE A 86 7.09 -4.57 10.92
C ILE A 86 8.11 -4.52 12.07
N ARG A 87 8.84 -3.41 12.21
CA ARG A 87 9.88 -3.29 13.22
C ARG A 87 9.30 -3.28 14.64
N VAL A 88 8.17 -2.61 14.85
CA VAL A 88 7.45 -2.64 16.13
C VAL A 88 6.94 -4.06 16.41
N GLY A 89 6.34 -4.73 15.43
CA GLY A 89 5.90 -6.12 15.56
C GLY A 89 7.04 -7.05 16.01
N GLN A 90 8.21 -6.96 15.37
CA GLN A 90 9.41 -7.73 15.77
C GLN A 90 9.85 -7.45 17.20
N ILE A 91 9.84 -6.18 17.62
CA ILE A 91 10.21 -5.81 19.00
C ILE A 91 9.20 -6.38 20.00
N ILE A 92 7.91 -6.36 19.67
CA ILE A 92 6.87 -6.94 20.52
C ILE A 92 7.10 -8.45 20.69
N GLU A 93 7.35 -9.19 19.60
CA GLU A 93 7.65 -10.62 19.65
C GLU A 93 8.97 -10.93 20.40
N GLU A 94 9.99 -10.08 20.26
CA GLU A 94 11.26 -10.22 20.99
C GLU A 94 11.10 -9.98 22.51
N VAL A 95 10.22 -9.08 22.91
CA VAL A 95 10.00 -8.72 24.33
C VAL A 95 8.99 -9.65 25.00
N ILE A 96 7.97 -10.08 24.29
CA ILE A 96 6.88 -10.90 24.80
C ILE A 96 7.19 -12.36 24.52
N THR A 97 7.97 -12.95 25.42
CA THR A 97 8.43 -14.34 25.32
C THR A 97 7.67 -15.31 26.23
N ASP A 98 6.73 -14.80 27.04
CA ASP A 98 5.95 -15.61 27.98
C ASP A 98 4.91 -16.46 27.24
N GLU A 99 4.79 -17.73 27.59
CA GLU A 99 3.84 -18.68 26.99
C GLU A 99 2.36 -18.31 27.24
N GLN A 100 2.08 -17.49 28.26
CA GLN A 100 0.74 -16.97 28.56
C GLN A 100 0.40 -15.70 27.78
N CYS A 101 1.28 -15.25 26.89
CA CYS A 101 1.06 -14.11 26.03
C CYS A 101 0.82 -14.55 24.58
N ALA A 102 0.00 -13.77 23.87
CA ALA A 102 -0.23 -13.95 22.45
C ALA A 102 -0.15 -12.61 21.71
N VAL A 103 0.43 -12.63 20.52
CA VAL A 103 0.58 -11.45 19.66
C VAL A 103 -0.09 -11.73 18.32
N ALA A 104 -0.90 -10.80 17.85
CA ALA A 104 -1.49 -10.81 16.52
C ALA A 104 -1.15 -9.50 15.80
N HIS A 105 -0.84 -9.59 14.51
CA HIS A 105 -0.49 -8.45 13.66
C HIS A 105 -1.49 -8.30 12.52
N GLY A 106 -1.82 -7.07 12.12
CA GLY A 106 -2.75 -6.77 11.03
C GLY A 106 -4.14 -7.36 11.27
N VAL A 107 -4.71 -7.07 12.44
CA VAL A 107 -5.99 -7.64 12.87
C VAL A 107 -7.13 -6.88 12.19
N ILE A 108 -7.86 -7.59 11.33
CA ILE A 108 -8.93 -7.02 10.50
C ILE A 108 -10.30 -7.23 11.15
N ARG A 109 -11.13 -6.19 11.21
CA ARG A 109 -12.54 -6.31 11.58
C ARG A 109 -13.32 -7.14 10.55
N PRO A 110 -14.18 -8.10 10.96
CA PRO A 110 -14.97 -8.89 10.00
C PRO A 110 -15.92 -8.06 9.13
N GLU A 111 -16.43 -6.95 9.67
CA GLU A 111 -17.49 -6.13 9.06
C GLU A 111 -16.98 -4.80 8.48
N GLU A 112 -15.72 -4.43 8.76
CA GLU A 112 -15.14 -3.14 8.38
C GLU A 112 -13.68 -3.25 7.95
N GLU A 113 -13.25 -2.29 7.15
CA GLU A 113 -11.87 -2.07 6.73
C GLU A 113 -11.05 -1.35 7.83
N GLY A 114 -11.19 -1.81 9.07
CA GLY A 114 -10.32 -1.44 10.16
C GLY A 114 -9.18 -2.43 10.23
N ASP A 115 -7.95 -1.94 10.15
CA ASP A 115 -6.75 -2.74 10.41
C ASP A 115 -6.11 -2.21 11.69
N LEU A 116 -6.10 -3.04 12.72
CA LEU A 116 -5.29 -2.81 13.90
C LEU A 116 -3.88 -3.32 13.62
N ASP A 117 -2.87 -2.45 13.78
CA ASP A 117 -1.49 -2.83 13.50
C ASP A 117 -1.08 -4.04 14.36
N HIS A 118 -1.23 -3.95 15.69
CA HIS A 118 -0.95 -5.08 16.60
C HIS A 118 -1.94 -5.19 17.76
N LEU A 119 -2.23 -6.44 18.14
CA LEU A 119 -2.99 -6.80 19.32
C LEU A 119 -2.12 -7.72 20.19
N VAL A 120 -2.02 -7.41 21.48
CA VAL A 120 -1.19 -8.16 22.42
C VAL A 120 -2.05 -8.60 23.59
N ALA A 121 -2.24 -9.90 23.76
CA ALA A 121 -2.89 -10.48 24.93
C ALA A 121 -1.83 -10.90 25.96
N THR A 122 -2.04 -10.53 27.21
CA THR A 122 -1.20 -10.87 28.37
C THR A 122 -2.10 -11.29 29.53
N PRO A 123 -1.57 -11.94 30.58
CA PRO A 123 -2.35 -12.24 31.79
C PRO A 123 -2.96 -11.01 32.48
N THR A 124 -2.41 -9.81 32.23
CA THR A 124 -2.91 -8.54 32.79
C THR A 124 -3.98 -7.87 31.93
N GLY A 125 -4.19 -8.35 30.71
CA GLY A 125 -5.17 -7.81 29.78
C GLY A 125 -4.67 -7.75 28.34
N ILE A 126 -5.53 -7.13 27.50
CA ILE A 126 -5.32 -6.97 26.07
C ILE A 126 -4.89 -5.54 25.76
N TRP A 127 -3.82 -5.40 24.98
CA TRP A 127 -3.24 -4.14 24.56
C TRP A 127 -3.43 -3.94 23.06
N VAL A 128 -3.93 -2.78 22.69
CA VAL A 128 -4.04 -2.33 21.30
C VAL A 128 -2.86 -1.42 21.00
N VAL A 129 -2.06 -1.79 20.00
CA VAL A 129 -0.86 -1.03 19.63
C VAL A 129 -1.00 -0.55 18.20
N GLU A 130 -1.03 0.77 18.04
CA GLU A 130 -1.09 1.45 16.76
C GLU A 130 0.27 2.11 16.48
N THR A 131 0.84 1.83 15.30
CA THR A 131 2.16 2.32 14.90
C THR A 131 2.04 3.53 13.98
N LYS A 132 2.86 4.55 14.25
CA LYS A 132 3.01 5.73 13.38
C LYS A 132 4.49 6.03 13.16
N TYR A 133 4.93 5.98 11.90
CA TYR A 133 6.32 6.31 11.54
C TYR A 133 6.65 7.81 11.67
N ARG A 134 5.64 8.67 11.78
CA ARG A 134 5.78 10.12 11.90
C ARG A 134 4.93 10.67 13.04
N PRO A 135 5.37 11.76 13.68
CA PRO A 135 4.53 12.52 14.58
C PRO A 135 3.22 12.91 13.90
N VAL A 136 2.12 12.72 14.61
CA VAL A 136 0.80 13.13 14.15
C VAL A 136 0.71 14.65 14.29
N PRO A 137 0.37 15.39 13.22
CA PRO A 137 0.10 16.82 13.30
C PRO A 137 -0.98 17.14 14.33
N GLN A 138 -0.83 18.23 15.08
CA GLN A 138 -1.72 18.58 16.19
C GLN A 138 -3.19 18.73 15.76
N ASP A 139 -3.44 19.23 14.54
CA ASP A 139 -4.77 19.36 13.93
C ASP A 139 -5.45 18.01 13.63
N LYS A 140 -4.66 16.93 13.54
CA LYS A 140 -5.14 15.57 13.26
C LYS A 140 -5.15 14.66 14.48
N PHE A 141 -4.57 15.11 15.59
CA PHE A 141 -4.37 14.30 16.79
C PHE A 141 -5.68 13.79 17.37
N SER A 142 -6.69 14.65 17.50
CA SER A 142 -8.02 14.28 18.00
C SER A 142 -8.71 13.22 17.14
N ARG A 143 -8.48 13.24 15.82
CA ARG A 143 -8.99 12.21 14.92
C ARG A 143 -8.29 10.87 15.15
N VAL A 144 -6.99 10.87 15.42
CA VAL A 144 -6.23 9.65 15.75
C VAL A 144 -6.67 9.08 17.08
N LEU A 145 -6.86 9.90 18.11
CA LEU A 145 -7.34 9.45 19.42
C LEU A 145 -8.72 8.78 19.31
N ARG A 146 -9.67 9.43 18.64
CA ARG A 146 -10.99 8.84 18.40
C ARG A 146 -10.90 7.48 17.70
N HIS A 147 -10.01 7.35 16.72
CA HIS A 147 -9.82 6.08 16.02
C HIS A 147 -9.25 4.97 16.93
N ILE A 148 -8.34 5.33 17.84
CA ILE A 148 -7.81 4.41 18.85
C ILE A 148 -8.92 4.00 19.83
N GLU A 149 -9.74 4.95 20.29
CA GLU A 149 -10.90 4.67 21.15
C GLU A 149 -11.89 3.71 20.46
N GLU A 150 -12.28 4.00 19.22
CA GLU A 150 -13.14 3.12 18.40
C GLU A 150 -12.55 1.70 18.29
N SER A 151 -11.23 1.59 18.14
CA SER A 151 -10.57 0.30 18.02
C SER A 151 -10.54 -0.47 19.34
N ILE A 152 -10.27 0.21 20.46
CA ILE A 152 -10.33 -0.37 21.81
C ILE A 152 -11.73 -0.87 22.13
N ASP A 153 -12.76 -0.08 21.83
CA ASP A 153 -14.15 -0.44 22.11
C ASP A 153 -14.58 -1.69 21.35
N TRP A 154 -14.13 -1.86 20.11
CA TRP A 154 -14.34 -3.11 19.39
C TRP A 154 -13.60 -4.30 19.97
N VAL A 155 -12.33 -4.12 20.37
CA VAL A 155 -11.61 -5.22 21.00
C VAL A 155 -12.33 -5.66 22.27
N ARG A 156 -12.90 -4.72 23.04
CA ARG A 156 -13.73 -5.02 24.22
C ARG A 156 -15.00 -5.78 23.87
N GLU A 157 -15.66 -5.43 22.77
CA GLU A 157 -16.83 -6.15 22.28
C GLU A 157 -16.49 -7.57 21.80
N TRP A 158 -15.35 -7.73 21.11
CA TRP A 158 -14.89 -9.00 20.58
C TRP A 158 -14.36 -9.94 21.68
N ALA A 159 -13.67 -9.41 22.68
CA ALA A 159 -13.14 -10.15 23.83
C ALA A 159 -13.82 -9.66 25.13
N PRO A 160 -15.08 -10.05 25.39
CA PRO A 160 -15.77 -9.68 26.61
C PRO A 160 -15.03 -10.25 27.84
N ILE A 161 -15.03 -9.48 28.91
CA ILE A 161 -14.31 -9.71 30.17
C ILE A 161 -14.36 -11.18 30.61
N GLY A 162 -13.19 -11.83 30.72
CA GLY A 162 -13.06 -13.25 31.09
C GLY A 162 -12.12 -14.08 30.18
N THR A 163 -11.42 -13.44 29.25
CA THR A 163 -10.23 -13.99 28.57
C THR A 163 -8.96 -13.49 29.21
#